data_AF-A0A839PUV2-F1
#
_entry.id   AF-A0A839PUV2-F1
#
_cell.length_a   1.000
_cell.length_b   1.000
_cell.length_c   1.000
_cell.angle_alpha   90.00
_cell.angle_beta   90.00
_cell.angle_gamma   90.00
#
_symmetry.space_group_name_H-M   'P 1'
#
loop_
_entity.id
_entity.type
_entity.pdbx_description
1 polymer ?
#
loop_
_entity_poly.entity_id
_entity_poly.type
_entity_poly.pdbx_seq_one_letter_code
_entity_poly.pdbx_strand_id
1 'polypeptide(L)'
;MSRAIDEQSLFKPRPSKAETKADITDHAARAIIGDEASRRDAKTARLRQARLESEARLTELATPSKSLPTRTRKRRSSSIS
;
A
#
# COMPACT_ATOMS: atom_id res chain seq x y z
N MET A 1 -19.90 34.55 57.16
CA MET A 1 -18.80 34.69 56.17
C MET A 1 -19.34 34.25 54.81
N SER A 2 -19.82 35.20 54.01
CA SER A 2 -20.32 34.98 52.64
C SER A 2 -19.14 34.89 51.68
N ARG A 3 -19.06 33.81 50.89
CA ARG A 3 -18.01 33.62 49.89
C ARG A 3 -18.40 34.39 48.62
N ALA A 4 -17.54 35.30 48.18
CA ALA A 4 -17.72 36.03 46.93
C ALA A 4 -17.67 35.07 45.73
N ILE A 5 -18.60 35.24 44.79
CA ILE A 5 -18.61 34.54 43.51
C ILE A 5 -17.72 35.35 42.56
N ASP A 6 -16.63 34.76 42.10
CA ASP A 6 -15.69 35.38 41.15
C ASP A 6 -16.04 34.98 39.69
N GLU A 7 -15.62 35.82 38.73
CA GLU A 7 -15.86 35.57 37.29
C GLU A 7 -15.31 34.22 36.81
N GLN A 8 -14.26 33.72 37.49
CA GLN A 8 -13.65 32.42 37.19
C GLN A 8 -14.46 31.22 37.69
N SER A 9 -15.31 31.37 38.73
CA SER A 9 -16.18 30.28 39.19
C SER A 9 -17.51 30.17 38.46
N LEU A 10 -17.92 31.24 37.74
CA LEU A 10 -19.19 31.32 37.03
C LEU A 10 -19.28 30.38 35.81
N PHE A 11 -18.15 30.12 35.13
CA PHE A 11 -18.08 29.29 33.92
C PHE A 11 -17.06 28.16 34.03
N LYS A 12 -17.15 27.37 35.10
CA LYS A 12 -16.31 26.16 35.18
C LYS A 12 -16.62 25.24 34.00
N PRO A 13 -15.63 24.93 33.13
CA PRO A 13 -15.84 24.00 32.04
C PRO A 13 -16.30 22.67 32.63
N ARG A 14 -17.38 22.11 32.09
CA ARG A 14 -17.82 20.78 32.49
C ARG A 14 -16.67 19.82 32.20
N PRO A 15 -16.23 19.00 33.18
CA PRO A 15 -15.26 17.96 32.91
C PRO A 15 -15.81 17.07 31.80
N SER A 16 -14.97 16.69 30.83
CA SER A 16 -15.39 15.81 29.75
C SER A 16 -16.02 14.56 30.32
N LYS A 17 -17.09 14.06 29.71
CA LYS A 17 -17.72 12.82 30.16
C LYS A 17 -16.67 11.71 30.13
N ALA A 18 -16.58 10.93 31.22
CA ALA A 18 -15.83 9.68 31.19
C ALA A 18 -16.45 8.78 30.13
N GLU A 19 -15.61 8.13 29.31
CA GLU A 19 -16.07 7.20 28.28
C GLU A 19 -16.91 6.10 28.93
N THR A 20 -18.08 5.84 28.35
CA THR A 20 -18.91 4.72 28.77
C THR A 20 -18.28 3.41 28.29
N LYS A 21 -18.67 2.28 28.88
CA LYS A 21 -18.23 0.96 28.41
C LYS A 21 -18.60 0.71 26.93
N ALA A 22 -19.70 1.31 26.46
CA ALA A 22 -20.10 1.27 25.06
C ALA A 22 -19.11 2.04 24.18
N ASP A 23 -18.72 3.26 24.58
CA ASP A 23 -17.76 4.07 23.83
C ASP A 23 -16.40 3.37 23.68
N ILE A 24 -15.92 2.74 24.76
CA ILE A 24 -14.68 1.96 24.75
C ILE A 24 -14.76 0.80 23.75
N THR A 25 -15.90 0.10 23.73
CA THR A 25 -16.11 -1.05 22.85
C THR A 25 -16.18 -0.61 21.38
N ASP A 26 -16.89 0.48 21.10
CA ASP A 26 -16.99 1.07 19.77
C ASP A 26 -15.62 1.54 19.26
N HIS A 27 -14.83 2.18 20.13
CA HIS A 27 -13.46 2.58 19.81
C HIS A 27 -12.59 1.36 19.50
N ALA A 28 -12.63 0.33 20.35
CA ALA A 28 -11.87 -0.90 20.14
C ALA A 28 -12.25 -1.59 18.82
N ALA A 29 -13.54 -1.68 18.50
CA ALA A 29 -14.00 -2.28 17.26
C ALA A 29 -13.48 -1.50 16.02
N ARG A 30 -13.56 -0.16 16.06
CA ARG A 30 -13.04 0.70 14.98
C ARG A 30 -11.53 0.56 14.82
N ALA A 31 -10.80 0.50 15.93
CA ALA A 31 -9.35 0.33 15.93
C ALA A 31 -8.94 -1.01 15.29
N ILE A 32 -9.60 -2.11 15.67
CA ILE A 32 -9.33 -3.44 15.10
C ILE A 32 -9.56 -3.46 13.58
N ILE A 33 -10.67 -2.88 13.12
CA ILE A 33 -11.00 -2.81 11.69
C ILE A 33 -9.95 -1.99 10.93
N GLY A 34 -9.56 -0.84 11.48
CA GLY A 34 -8.53 0.03 10.89
C GLY A 34 -7.17 -0.66 10.79
N ASP A 35 -6.76 -1.34 11.86
CA ASP A 35 -5.49 -2.09 11.91
C ASP A 35 -5.47 -3.23 10.90
N GLU A 36 -6.57 -3.96 10.75
CA GLU A 36 -6.66 -5.02 9.76
C GLU A 36 -6.59 -4.48 8.33
N ALA A 37 -7.32 -3.39 8.04
CA ALA A 37 -7.29 -2.73 6.74
C ALA A 37 -5.87 -2.26 6.38
N SER A 38 -5.18 -1.58 7.31
CA SER A 38 -3.81 -1.11 7.09
C SER A 38 -2.83 -2.26 6.82
N ARG A 39 -2.96 -3.40 7.52
CA ARG A 39 -2.15 -4.60 7.27
C ARG A 39 -2.42 -5.19 5.88
N ARG A 40 -3.68 -5.25 5.46
CA ARG A 40 -4.07 -5.71 4.11
C ARG A 40 -3.49 -4.82 3.03
N ASP A 41 -3.55 -3.51 3.23
CA ASP A 41 -3.04 -2.52 2.28
C ASP A 41 -1.51 -2.58 2.19
N ALA A 42 -0.82 -2.65 3.33
CA ALA A 42 0.64 -2.80 3.38
C ALA A 42 1.12 -4.08 2.69
N LYS A 43 0.44 -5.21 2.91
CA LYS A 43 0.72 -6.47 2.22
C LYS A 43 0.54 -6.32 0.71
N THR A 44 -0.56 -5.68 0.29
CA THR A 44 -0.87 -5.48 -1.12
C THR A 44 0.16 -4.57 -1.80
N ALA A 45 0.56 -3.49 -1.13
CA ALA A 45 1.60 -2.58 -1.62
C ALA A 45 2.93 -3.33 -1.81
N ARG A 46 3.36 -4.12 -0.82
CA ARG A 46 4.58 -4.94 -0.90
C ARG A 46 4.53 -5.94 -2.06
N LEU A 47 3.41 -6.65 -2.23
CA LEU A 47 3.25 -7.62 -3.32
C LEU A 47 3.23 -6.94 -4.69
N ARG A 48 2.62 -5.75 -4.79
CA ARG A 48 2.62 -4.96 -6.02
C ARG A 48 4.03 -4.51 -6.39
N GLN A 49 4.82 -4.01 -5.43
CA GLN A 49 6.21 -3.65 -5.64
C GLN A 49 7.05 -4.86 -6.10
N ALA A 50 6.94 -5.99 -5.41
CA ALA A 50 7.64 -7.22 -5.80
C ALA A 50 7.27 -7.70 -7.21
N ARG A 51 6.00 -7.54 -7.63
CA ARG A 51 5.58 -7.84 -9.00
C ARG A 51 6.25 -6.91 -10.01
N LEU A 52 6.25 -5.60 -9.76
CA LEU A 52 6.89 -4.62 -10.66
C LEU A 52 8.40 -4.86 -10.79
N GLU A 53 9.09 -5.16 -9.69
CA GLU A 53 10.52 -5.51 -9.72
C GLU A 53 10.78 -6.80 -10.53
N SER A 54 9.91 -7.80 -10.39
CA SER A 54 10.02 -9.05 -11.14
C SER A 54 9.78 -8.83 -12.64
N GLU A 55 8.76 -8.03 -12.99
CA GLU A 55 8.48 -7.65 -14.37
C GLU A 55 9.65 -6.86 -14.98
N ALA A 56 10.22 -5.89 -14.25
CA ALA A 56 11.39 -5.14 -14.70
C ALA A 56 12.58 -6.08 -15.01
N ARG A 57 12.90 -7.01 -14.10
CA ARG A 57 13.97 -8.01 -14.33
C ARG A 57 13.70 -8.87 -15.55
N LEU A 58 12.46 -9.33 -15.75
CA LEU A 58 12.09 -10.11 -16.93
C LEU A 58 12.21 -9.30 -18.22
N THR A 59 11.84 -8.03 -18.21
CA THR A 59 11.99 -7.14 -19.38
C THR A 59 13.45 -6.87 -19.73
N GLU A 60 14.33 -6.70 -18.74
CA GLU A 60 15.78 -6.53 -18.96
C GLU A 60 16.38 -7.77 -19.63
N LEU A 61 16.04 -8.96 -19.13
CA LEU A 61 16.49 -10.24 -19.70
C LEU A 61 15.91 -10.53 -21.10
N ALA A 62 14.76 -9.94 -21.43
CA ALA A 62 14.11 -10.11 -22.73
C ALA A 62 14.56 -9.07 -23.78
N THR A 63 15.44 -8.12 -23.45
CA THR A 63 16.01 -7.23 -24.46
C THR A 63 16.83 -8.07 -25.45
N PRO A 64 16.44 -8.14 -26.74
CA PRO A 64 17.11 -9.01 -27.68
C PRO A 64 18.48 -8.40 -27.96
N SER A 65 19.53 -9.09 -27.54
CA SER A 65 20.87 -8.95 -28.09
C SER A 65 20.78 -8.96 -29.62
N LYS A 66 20.85 -7.77 -30.21
CA LYS A 66 21.02 -7.53 -31.63
C LYS A 66 22.29 -8.28 -32.09
N SER A 67 22.09 -9.40 -32.78
CA SER A 67 22.68 -9.74 -34.08
C SER A 67 22.81 -11.25 -34.19
N LEU A 68 21.92 -11.87 -34.97
CA LEU A 68 22.20 -13.19 -35.56
C LEU A 68 22.82 -12.93 -36.94
N PRO A 69 24.06 -13.39 -37.20
CA PRO A 69 24.69 -13.17 -38.50
C PRO A 69 23.93 -13.97 -39.56
N THR A 70 23.50 -13.27 -40.61
CA THR A 70 22.78 -13.82 -41.74
C THR A 70 23.67 -14.80 -42.50
N ARG A 71 23.46 -16.11 -42.29
CA ARG A 71 24.17 -17.14 -43.08
C ARG A 71 23.55 -17.21 -44.48
N THR A 72 24.15 -16.50 -45.43
CA THR A 72 23.80 -16.57 -46.85
C THR A 72 23.90 -18.02 -47.35
N ARG A 73 22.76 -18.68 -47.64
CA ARG A 73 22.75 -19.96 -48.36
C ARG A 73 23.04 -19.68 -49.82
N LYS A 74 24.27 -19.96 -50.24
CA LYS A 74 24.68 -19.98 -51.65
C LYS A 74 23.79 -20.99 -52.39
N ARG A 75 22.90 -20.48 -53.25
CA ARG A 75 22.11 -21.26 -54.20
C ARG A 75 23.08 -22.01 -55.10
N ARG A 76 23.14 -23.34 -55.00
CA ARG A 76 23.67 -24.18 -56.07
C ARG A 76 22.47 -24.71 -56.84
N SER A 77 22.27 -24.09 -58.00
CA SER A 77 21.53 -24.64 -59.12
C SER A 77 22.02 -26.05 -59.45
N SER A 78 21.12 -27.01 -59.47
CA SER A 78 21.28 -28.20 -60.29
C SER A 78 19.91 -28.51 -60.90
N SER A 79 19.76 -28.04 -62.14
CA SER A 79 18.85 -28.58 -63.13
C SER A 79 19.04 -30.09 -63.21
N ILE A 80 17.98 -30.85 -63.03
CA ILE A 80 17.92 -32.24 -63.47
C ILE A 80 16.77 -32.31 -64.47
N SER A 81 17.19 -32.66 -65.68
CA SER A 81 16.43 -32.88 -66.90
C SER A 81 15.51 -34.10 -66.82
#